data_AF-A0A326RY83-F1
#
_entry.id   AF-A0A326RY83-F1
#
_cell.length_a   1.000
_cell.length_b   1.000
_cell.length_c   1.000
_cell.angle_alpha   90.00
_cell.angle_beta   90.00
_cell.angle_gamma   90.00
#
_symmetry.space_group_name_H-M   'P 1'
#
loop_
_entity.id
_entity.type
_entity.pdbx_description
1 polymer ?
#
loop_
_entity_poly.entity_id
_entity_poly.type
_entity_poly.pdbx_seq_one_letter_code
_entity_poly.pdbx_strand_id
1 'polypeptide(L)'
;MKQISLYLFLLCPILSLKAQEVFFSVNQVGFHPSDTKKAIVFSKGKIKNNIHLIHLPDSSSADRIKPVPIESGVWGDFFYYSIDFTQISKEGRYFLWHSASRSSSEKFEIGSDSYAGIQEDLLEFMRQQRCGYNPTMDMVCHQEDGRSFFGPMPDSTYVDASGGWHDAGDQLKYLITGSYATGHMLMAYELFPDRFGDIVNALGQPGPNGIPDVLDEAKWGLDWLLKLHPAPD
;
A
#
# COMPACT_ATOMS: atom_id res chain seq x y z
N MET A 1 -56.87 23.69 -54.93
CA MET A 1 -55.98 24.30 -53.90
C MET A 1 -55.44 23.19 -53.01
N LYS A 2 -54.17 22.77 -53.18
CA LYS A 2 -53.52 21.80 -52.30
C LYS A 2 -52.51 22.57 -51.43
N GLN A 3 -52.74 22.62 -50.12
CA GLN A 3 -51.78 23.16 -49.16
C GLN A 3 -50.64 22.16 -48.97
N ILE A 4 -49.42 22.58 -49.26
CA ILE A 4 -48.20 21.84 -48.95
C ILE A 4 -47.73 22.34 -47.59
N SER A 5 -47.87 21.52 -46.55
CA SER A 5 -47.28 21.80 -45.23
C SER A 5 -45.81 21.40 -45.26
N LEU A 6 -44.93 22.39 -45.07
CA LEU A 6 -43.48 22.21 -44.99
C LEU A 6 -43.10 21.90 -43.53
N TYR A 7 -42.78 20.65 -43.23
CA TYR A 7 -42.26 20.25 -41.92
C TYR A 7 -40.76 20.59 -41.83
N LEU A 8 -40.43 21.60 -41.03
CA LEU A 8 -39.06 21.99 -40.73
C LEU A 8 -38.49 21.04 -39.65
N PHE A 9 -37.70 20.05 -40.05
CA PHE A 9 -36.92 19.22 -39.12
C PHE A 9 -35.75 20.05 -38.57
N LEU A 10 -35.84 20.49 -37.32
CA LEU A 10 -34.69 21.01 -36.57
C LEU A 10 -33.74 19.85 -36.27
N LEU A 11 -32.67 19.71 -37.06
CA LEU A 11 -31.51 18.91 -36.66
C LEU A 11 -30.79 19.66 -35.53
N CYS A 12 -30.99 19.21 -34.29
CA CYS A 12 -30.16 19.63 -33.16
C CYS A 12 -28.85 18.83 -33.22
N PRO A 13 -27.69 19.43 -33.52
CA PRO A 13 -26.44 18.69 -33.51
C PRO A 13 -26.16 18.25 -32.07
N ILE A 14 -26.16 16.94 -31.83
CA ILE A 14 -25.66 16.36 -30.58
C ILE A 14 -24.13 16.56 -30.61
N LEU A 15 -23.69 17.70 -30.10
CA LEU A 15 -22.29 17.93 -29.75
C LEU A 15 -21.94 16.95 -28.64
N SER A 16 -21.33 15.83 -29.00
CA SER A 16 -20.68 14.94 -28.03
C SER A 16 -19.46 15.67 -27.48
N LEU A 17 -19.66 16.47 -26.42
CA LEU A 17 -18.56 16.90 -25.59
C LEU A 17 -17.95 15.62 -25.01
N LYS A 18 -16.76 15.24 -25.48
CA LYS A 18 -15.95 14.27 -24.74
C LYS A 18 -15.73 14.86 -23.36
N ALA A 19 -16.31 14.23 -22.34
CA ALA A 19 -16.08 14.60 -20.96
C ALA A 19 -14.58 14.54 -20.69
N GLN A 20 -14.04 15.56 -20.02
CA GLN A 20 -12.64 15.58 -19.64
C GLN A 20 -12.37 14.37 -18.75
N GLU A 21 -11.46 13.48 -19.16
CA GLU A 21 -11.08 12.36 -18.30
C GLU A 21 -10.19 12.87 -17.16
N VAL A 22 -10.64 12.64 -15.93
CA VAL A 22 -9.97 13.04 -14.69
C VAL A 22 -9.88 11.82 -13.77
N PHE A 23 -8.69 11.55 -13.26
CA PHE A 23 -8.38 10.43 -12.38
C PHE A 23 -7.77 10.95 -11.08
N PHE A 24 -8.09 10.30 -9.96
CA PHE A 24 -7.61 10.68 -8.64
C PHE A 24 -6.69 9.59 -8.09
N SER A 25 -5.53 9.99 -7.58
CA SER A 25 -4.64 9.17 -6.76
C SER A 25 -4.61 9.78 -5.35
N VAL A 26 -5.12 9.03 -4.39
CA VAL A 26 -5.23 9.43 -2.98
C VAL A 26 -4.86 8.25 -2.12
N ASN A 27 -4.37 8.50 -0.89
CA ASN A 27 -4.17 7.43 0.08
C ASN A 27 -5.53 6.78 0.38
N GLN A 28 -5.69 5.51 -0.01
CA GLN A 28 -6.93 4.76 0.15
C GLN A 28 -7.11 4.23 1.58
N VAL A 29 -6.04 4.15 2.36
CA VAL A 29 -6.10 3.85 3.79
C VAL A 29 -6.75 5.03 4.52
N GLY A 30 -6.20 6.22 4.33
CA GLY A 30 -6.69 7.44 4.95
C GLY A 30 -5.58 8.38 5.37
N PHE A 31 -5.89 9.26 6.32
CA PHE A 31 -4.98 10.26 6.85
C PHE A 31 -5.23 10.48 8.35
N HIS A 32 -4.17 10.66 9.14
CA HIS A 32 -4.34 11.17 10.50
C HIS A 32 -4.76 12.66 10.48
N PRO A 33 -5.59 13.17 11.42
CA PRO A 33 -6.01 14.57 11.45
C PRO A 33 -4.86 15.58 11.46
N SER A 34 -3.70 15.22 11.98
CA SER A 34 -2.50 16.07 12.01
C SER A 34 -1.56 15.91 10.81
N ASP A 35 -1.79 14.93 9.93
CA ASP A 35 -0.90 14.66 8.82
C ASP A 35 -0.98 15.73 7.73
N THR A 36 0.05 15.77 6.89
CA THR A 36 -0.08 16.37 5.55
C THR A 36 -1.02 15.50 4.71
N LYS A 37 -2.03 16.11 4.10
CA LYS A 37 -3.07 15.40 3.35
C LYS A 37 -3.09 15.89 1.92
N LYS A 38 -2.59 15.07 1.01
CA LYS A 38 -2.47 15.40 -0.41
C LYS A 38 -3.01 14.30 -1.29
N ALA A 39 -3.57 14.72 -2.43
CA ALA A 39 -3.93 13.83 -3.53
C ALA A 39 -3.36 14.38 -4.84
N ILE A 40 -3.13 13.48 -5.79
CA ILE A 40 -2.74 13.82 -7.15
C ILE A 40 -3.93 13.63 -8.08
N VAL A 41 -4.20 14.62 -8.92
CA VAL A 41 -5.24 14.57 -9.94
C VAL A 41 -4.59 14.52 -11.30
N PHE A 42 -4.88 13.49 -12.09
CA PHE A 42 -4.42 13.33 -13.47
C PHE A 42 -5.55 13.68 -14.44
N SER A 43 -5.23 14.28 -15.58
CA SER A 43 -6.22 14.60 -16.61
C SER A 43 -5.65 14.67 -18.02
N LYS A 44 -6.46 14.31 -19.02
CA LYS A 44 -6.10 14.41 -20.45
C LYS A 44 -6.17 15.83 -21.01
N GLY A 45 -6.70 16.77 -20.23
CA GLY A 45 -6.75 18.20 -20.57
C GLY A 45 -6.56 19.05 -19.33
N LYS A 46 -6.28 20.35 -19.50
CA LYS A 46 -6.06 21.25 -18.36
C LYS A 46 -7.30 21.39 -17.49
N ILE A 47 -7.18 21.20 -16.18
CA ILE A 47 -8.26 21.45 -15.22
C ILE A 47 -8.30 22.94 -14.88
N LYS A 48 -9.50 23.53 -14.93
CA LYS A 48 -9.76 24.93 -14.54
C LYS A 48 -10.70 25.05 -13.33
N ASN A 49 -11.50 24.02 -13.08
CA ASN A 49 -12.47 23.99 -11.99
C ASN A 49 -11.82 23.52 -10.68
N ASN A 50 -12.41 23.92 -9.55
CA ASN A 50 -11.98 23.42 -8.26
C ASN A 50 -12.36 21.94 -8.10
N ILE A 51 -11.58 21.24 -7.28
CA ILE A 51 -11.92 19.92 -6.76
C ILE A 51 -12.62 20.10 -5.43
N HIS A 52 -13.73 19.42 -5.25
CA HIS A 52 -14.50 19.46 -4.01
C HIS A 52 -14.07 18.30 -3.12
N LEU A 53 -13.75 18.58 -1.85
CA LEU A 53 -13.66 17.55 -0.83
C LEU A 53 -15.05 17.38 -0.23
N ILE A 54 -15.64 16.21 -0.38
CA ILE A 54 -16.99 15.91 0.09
C ILE A 54 -16.91 15.07 1.35
N HIS A 55 -17.59 15.51 2.41
CA HIS A 55 -17.74 14.77 3.67
C HIS A 55 -19.01 13.91 3.63
N LEU A 56 -18.90 12.69 4.16
CA LEU A 56 -20.01 11.74 4.28
C LEU A 56 -20.44 11.61 5.75
N PRO A 57 -21.72 11.29 6.04
CA PRO A 57 -22.77 10.89 5.09
C PRO A 57 -23.57 12.05 4.47
N ASP A 58 -23.49 13.26 5.03
CA ASP A 58 -24.33 14.40 4.63
C ASP A 58 -24.02 14.96 3.24
N SER A 59 -22.95 14.50 2.59
CA SER A 59 -22.52 14.94 1.27
C SER A 59 -22.23 16.44 1.20
N SER A 60 -21.87 17.04 2.34
CA SER A 60 -21.47 18.44 2.43
C SER A 60 -20.10 18.66 1.79
N SER A 61 -19.92 19.79 1.09
CA SER A 61 -18.60 20.19 0.59
C SER A 61 -17.79 20.69 1.78
N ALA A 62 -16.86 19.87 2.26
CA ALA A 62 -15.93 20.24 3.34
C ALA A 62 -14.92 21.29 2.87
N ASP A 63 -14.51 21.24 1.59
CA ASP A 63 -13.65 22.24 0.99
C ASP A 63 -13.82 22.32 -0.54
N ARG A 64 -13.33 23.41 -1.14
CA ARG A 64 -13.25 23.66 -2.58
C ARG A 64 -11.83 24.08 -2.96
N ILE A 65 -11.04 23.10 -3.38
CA ILE A 65 -9.60 23.25 -3.51
C ILE A 65 -9.26 23.53 -4.97
N LYS A 66 -8.46 24.58 -5.20
CA LYS A 66 -7.93 24.87 -6.54
C LYS A 66 -6.76 23.92 -6.82
N PRO A 67 -6.81 23.09 -7.88
CA PRO A 67 -5.70 22.22 -8.24
C PRO A 67 -4.45 23.03 -8.60
N VAL A 68 -3.32 22.67 -8.00
CA VAL A 68 -2.02 23.31 -8.26
C VAL A 68 -1.23 22.44 -9.24
N PRO A 69 -0.92 22.93 -10.46
CA PRO A 69 -0.10 22.18 -11.41
C PRO A 69 1.24 21.81 -10.78
N ILE A 70 1.68 20.57 -10.96
CA ILE A 70 3.04 20.17 -10.56
C ILE A 70 3.96 20.43 -11.76
N GLU A 71 4.95 21.31 -11.59
CA GLU A 71 5.69 21.93 -12.69
C GLU A 71 6.68 20.99 -13.42
N SER A 72 6.90 19.76 -12.94
CA SER A 72 7.96 18.85 -13.39
C SER A 72 7.63 17.98 -14.63
N GLY A 73 6.86 18.49 -15.59
CA GLY A 73 6.66 17.85 -16.90
C GLY A 73 5.46 16.90 -16.96
N VAL A 74 5.12 16.41 -18.16
CA VAL A 74 3.96 15.54 -18.41
C VAL A 74 4.26 14.13 -17.92
N TRP A 75 3.34 13.50 -17.16
CA TRP A 75 3.47 12.09 -16.79
C TRP A 75 2.77 11.25 -17.87
N GLY A 76 3.56 10.80 -18.85
CA GLY A 76 3.03 10.24 -20.09
C GLY A 76 2.22 11.28 -20.86
N ASP A 77 0.91 11.06 -20.98
CA ASP A 77 -0.04 11.95 -21.67
C ASP A 77 -0.92 12.79 -20.71
N PHE A 78 -0.58 12.83 -19.42
CA PHE A 78 -1.40 13.48 -18.40
C PHE A 78 -0.83 14.82 -17.93
N PHE A 79 -1.72 15.82 -17.85
CA PHE A 79 -1.55 16.91 -16.90
C PHE A 79 -1.78 16.35 -15.51
N TYR A 80 -0.99 16.76 -14.52
CA TYR A 80 -1.25 16.39 -13.14
C TYR A 80 -1.06 17.56 -12.18
N TYR A 81 -1.84 17.48 -11.11
CA TYR A 81 -2.05 18.56 -10.16
C TYR A 81 -1.99 17.99 -8.75
N SER A 82 -1.43 18.76 -7.82
CA SER A 82 -1.58 18.50 -6.40
C SER A 82 -2.83 19.16 -5.85
N ILE A 83 -3.50 18.44 -4.95
CA ILE A 83 -4.59 18.91 -4.11
C ILE A 83 -4.11 18.75 -2.67
N ASP A 84 -4.10 19.84 -1.92
CA ASP A 84 -3.73 19.85 -0.50
C ASP A 84 -4.97 20.19 0.33
N PHE A 85 -5.34 19.28 1.23
CA PHE A 85 -6.45 19.42 2.18
C PHE A 85 -5.96 19.20 3.60
N THR A 86 -4.69 19.52 3.88
CA THR A 86 -4.05 19.34 5.19
C THR A 86 -4.82 20.04 6.31
N GLN A 87 -5.46 21.18 6.02
CA GLN A 87 -6.24 21.96 6.98
C GLN A 87 -7.52 21.25 7.47
N ILE A 88 -7.94 20.17 6.80
CA ILE A 88 -9.11 19.40 7.18
C ILE A 88 -8.71 18.38 8.24
N SER A 89 -9.16 18.61 9.47
CA SER A 89 -8.89 17.76 10.64
C SER A 89 -10.15 17.12 11.22
N LYS A 90 -11.34 17.52 10.74
CA LYS A 90 -12.59 16.88 11.14
C LYS A 90 -12.51 15.41 10.74
N GLU A 91 -12.76 14.53 11.70
CA GLU A 91 -12.78 13.10 11.43
C GLU A 91 -14.03 12.70 10.65
N GLY A 92 -13.87 11.70 9.78
CA GLY A 92 -14.97 11.18 8.98
C GLY A 92 -14.51 10.53 7.68
N ARG A 93 -15.49 10.17 6.86
CA ARG A 93 -15.27 9.61 5.52
C ARG A 93 -15.41 10.69 4.46
N TYR A 94 -14.51 10.67 3.50
CA TYR A 94 -14.39 11.68 2.46
C TYR A 94 -14.22 11.07 1.08
N PHE A 95 -14.48 11.87 0.06
CA PHE A 95 -13.99 11.62 -1.31
C PHE A 95 -13.77 12.95 -2.03
N LEU A 96 -12.94 12.94 -3.07
CA LEU A 96 -12.70 14.07 -3.96
C LEU A 96 -13.67 14.01 -5.14
N TRP A 97 -14.24 15.15 -5.52
CA TRP A 97 -15.21 15.27 -6.61
C TRP A 97 -14.82 16.39 -7.59
N HIS A 98 -14.79 16.06 -8.87
CA HIS A 98 -14.65 17.04 -9.94
C HIS A 98 -15.94 17.11 -10.76
N SER A 99 -16.69 18.19 -10.57
CA SER A 99 -18.03 18.34 -11.14
C SER A 99 -18.05 18.44 -12.67
N ALA A 100 -17.01 19.01 -13.28
CA ALA A 100 -16.96 19.22 -14.73
C ALA A 100 -16.76 17.90 -15.51
N SER A 101 -15.95 16.98 -14.99
CA SER A 101 -15.79 15.64 -15.56
C SER A 101 -16.80 14.63 -15.03
N ARG A 102 -17.49 14.96 -13.93
CA ARG A 102 -18.31 14.04 -13.14
C ARG A 102 -17.51 12.83 -12.62
N SER A 103 -16.27 13.06 -12.20
CA SER A 103 -15.36 12.02 -11.69
C SER A 103 -15.13 12.18 -10.19
N SER A 104 -15.02 11.06 -9.47
CA SER A 104 -14.68 11.01 -8.05
C SER A 104 -13.45 10.15 -7.77
N SER A 105 -12.78 10.38 -6.64
CA SER A 105 -11.84 9.41 -6.07
C SER A 105 -12.59 8.24 -5.41
N GLU A 106 -11.83 7.21 -5.03
CA GLU A 106 -12.26 6.29 -3.97
C GLU A 106 -12.51 7.05 -2.65
N LYS A 107 -13.32 6.45 -1.78
CA LYS A 107 -13.58 6.98 -0.45
C LYS A 107 -12.39 6.68 0.46
N PHE A 108 -12.06 7.61 1.34
CA PHE A 108 -10.98 7.47 2.32
C PHE A 108 -11.36 8.08 3.65
N GLU A 109 -10.63 7.73 4.71
CA GLU A 109 -10.85 8.23 6.05
C GLU A 109 -9.89 9.35 6.43
N ILE A 110 -10.37 10.29 7.23
CA ILE A 110 -9.52 11.14 8.07
C ILE A 110 -9.90 10.79 9.51
N GLY A 111 -8.96 10.26 10.29
CA GLY A 111 -9.23 9.79 11.65
C GLY A 111 -7.96 9.44 12.42
N SER A 112 -8.00 9.57 13.75
CA SER A 112 -6.85 9.24 14.61
C SER A 112 -6.36 7.81 14.42
N ASP A 113 -7.27 6.91 14.05
CA ASP A 113 -7.03 5.48 13.97
C ASP A 113 -6.93 4.99 12.51
N SER A 114 -6.81 5.89 11.53
CA SER A 114 -6.77 5.51 10.09
C SER A 114 -5.65 4.53 9.72
N TYR A 115 -4.59 4.44 10.53
CA TYR A 115 -3.50 3.48 10.32
C TYR A 115 -3.45 2.36 11.37
N ALA A 116 -4.43 2.29 12.27
CA ALA A 116 -4.40 1.32 13.36
C ALA A 116 -4.47 -0.12 12.80
N GLY A 117 -3.55 -0.97 13.25
CA GLY A 117 -3.51 -2.39 12.89
C GLY A 117 -2.73 -2.72 11.62
N ILE A 118 -2.37 -1.74 10.79
CA ILE A 118 -1.65 -2.00 9.52
C ILE A 118 -0.31 -2.70 9.75
N GLN A 119 0.38 -2.36 10.83
CA GLN A 119 1.64 -3.03 11.19
C GLN A 119 1.44 -4.53 11.45
N GLU A 120 0.28 -4.94 11.98
CA GLU A 120 -0.04 -6.35 12.21
C GLU A 120 -0.34 -7.07 10.88
N ASP A 121 -1.03 -6.41 9.95
CA ASP A 121 -1.26 -6.94 8.60
C ASP A 121 0.07 -7.14 7.84
N LEU A 122 1.02 -6.20 7.98
CA LEU A 122 2.35 -6.31 7.39
C LEU A 122 3.17 -7.45 8.00
N LEU A 123 3.05 -7.67 9.32
CA LEU A 123 3.67 -8.82 9.99
C LEU A 123 3.00 -10.14 9.59
N GLU A 124 1.69 -10.16 9.39
CA GLU A 124 1.00 -11.33 8.84
C GLU A 124 1.51 -11.68 7.45
N PHE A 125 1.70 -10.68 6.59
CA PHE A 125 2.32 -10.89 5.28
C PHE A 125 3.72 -11.50 5.42
N MET A 126 4.57 -10.97 6.30
CA MET A 126 5.91 -11.54 6.52
C MET A 126 5.86 -12.99 7.02
N ARG A 127 4.93 -13.32 7.93
CA ARG A 127 4.69 -14.70 8.40
C ARG A 127 4.31 -15.65 7.27
N GLN A 128 3.53 -15.19 6.29
CA GLN A 128 3.16 -15.97 5.12
C GLN A 128 4.35 -16.28 4.21
N GLN A 129 5.41 -15.47 4.26
CA GLN A 129 6.64 -15.71 3.51
C GLN A 129 7.58 -16.69 4.21
N ARG A 130 7.28 -17.19 5.42
CA ARG A 130 8.18 -18.10 6.14
C ARG A 130 8.47 -19.38 5.34
N CYS A 131 9.76 -19.70 5.21
CA CYS A 131 10.27 -20.94 4.67
C CYS A 131 10.61 -21.91 5.83
N GLY A 132 10.32 -23.20 5.68
CA GLY A 132 10.46 -24.20 6.75
C GLY A 132 9.12 -24.52 7.44
N TYR A 133 8.38 -23.50 7.87
CA TYR A 133 7.00 -23.63 8.35
C TYR A 133 6.18 -22.40 7.99
N ASN A 134 5.00 -22.59 7.42
CA ASN A 134 4.05 -21.54 7.07
C ASN A 134 2.80 -21.67 7.95
N PRO A 135 2.51 -20.71 8.85
CA PRO A 135 1.37 -20.79 9.75
C PRO A 135 0.00 -20.64 9.08
N THR A 136 -0.07 -19.95 7.95
CA THR A 136 -1.34 -19.68 7.25
C THR A 136 -1.88 -20.91 6.54
N MET A 137 -0.99 -21.70 5.94
CA MET A 137 -1.35 -22.95 5.27
C MET A 137 -1.16 -24.18 6.16
N ASP A 138 -0.57 -24.01 7.34
CA ASP A 138 -0.09 -25.09 8.23
C ASP A 138 0.77 -26.12 7.48
N MET A 139 1.74 -25.63 6.72
CA MET A 139 2.58 -26.43 5.83
C MET A 139 4.07 -26.27 6.14
N VAL A 140 4.79 -27.36 5.92
CA VAL A 140 6.25 -27.44 6.03
C VAL A 140 6.84 -27.51 4.62
N CYS A 141 7.88 -26.73 4.34
CA CYS A 141 8.52 -26.68 3.03
C CYS A 141 10.06 -26.65 3.16
N HIS A 142 10.76 -26.99 2.06
CA HIS A 142 12.22 -26.83 1.91
C HIS A 142 13.07 -27.38 3.07
N GLN A 143 12.69 -28.55 3.59
CA GLN A 143 13.37 -29.19 4.74
C GLN A 143 14.81 -29.65 4.43
N GLU A 144 15.17 -29.69 3.15
CA GLU A 144 16.50 -30.09 2.69
C GLU A 144 17.41 -28.92 2.33
N ASP A 145 16.99 -27.69 2.59
CA ASP A 145 17.84 -26.50 2.46
C ASP A 145 19.07 -26.67 3.38
N GLY A 146 20.30 -26.72 2.87
CA GLY A 146 20.76 -26.55 1.49
C GLY A 146 22.01 -27.37 1.15
N ARG A 147 22.67 -26.97 0.05
CA ARG A 147 23.88 -27.62 -0.48
C ARG A 147 24.91 -26.55 -0.79
N SER A 148 26.13 -26.70 -0.28
CA SER A 148 27.21 -25.75 -0.55
C SER A 148 27.57 -25.72 -2.03
N PHE A 149 27.89 -24.53 -2.52
CA PHE A 149 28.48 -24.32 -3.83
C PHE A 149 29.41 -23.13 -3.77
N PHE A 150 30.62 -23.24 -4.33
CA PHE A 150 31.66 -22.20 -4.26
C PHE A 150 32.05 -21.77 -2.83
N GLY A 151 31.94 -22.69 -1.87
CA GLY A 151 32.30 -22.47 -0.46
C GLY A 151 33.64 -23.08 -0.06
N PRO A 152 34.05 -22.96 1.23
CA PRO A 152 35.28 -23.55 1.75
C PRO A 152 35.21 -25.09 1.91
N MET A 153 34.06 -25.68 1.60
CA MET A 153 33.73 -27.10 1.74
C MET A 153 33.38 -27.67 0.36
N PRO A 154 33.53 -28.99 0.13
CA PRO A 154 33.22 -29.60 -1.17
C PRO A 154 31.83 -29.23 -1.66
N ASP A 155 31.69 -29.00 -2.96
CA ASP A 155 30.37 -28.74 -3.55
C ASP A 155 29.39 -29.86 -3.23
N SER A 156 28.12 -29.51 -3.08
CA SER A 156 27.04 -30.41 -2.66
C SER A 156 27.16 -30.96 -1.24
N THR A 157 28.02 -30.40 -0.39
CA THR A 157 27.98 -30.74 1.04
C THR A 157 26.70 -30.19 1.67
N TYR A 158 26.03 -31.01 2.48
CA TYR A 158 24.86 -30.55 3.23
C TYR A 158 25.23 -29.46 4.23
N VAL A 159 24.45 -28.40 4.26
CA VAL A 159 24.46 -27.35 5.29
C VAL A 159 23.02 -27.15 5.72
N ASP A 160 22.74 -27.03 7.02
CA ASP A 160 21.39 -26.61 7.42
C ASP A 160 21.22 -25.12 7.12
N ALA A 161 20.46 -24.82 6.07
CA ALA A 161 20.07 -23.48 5.69
C ALA A 161 18.54 -23.30 5.74
N SER A 162 17.82 -24.18 6.45
CA SER A 162 16.36 -24.13 6.61
C SER A 162 15.92 -22.93 7.47
N GLY A 163 14.68 -22.48 7.29
CA GLY A 163 14.15 -21.26 7.93
C GLY A 163 14.19 -20.05 7.01
N GLY A 164 14.00 -18.86 7.59
CA GLY A 164 14.01 -17.57 6.89
C GLY A 164 12.72 -17.33 6.09
N TRP A 165 12.78 -16.44 5.10
CA TRP A 165 11.64 -16.09 4.25
C TRP A 165 11.93 -16.35 2.78
N HIS A 166 10.91 -16.82 2.06
CA HIS A 166 10.81 -16.69 0.61
C HIS A 166 10.86 -15.20 0.24
N ASP A 167 11.85 -14.82 -0.57
CA ASP A 167 12.25 -13.42 -0.75
C ASP A 167 11.23 -12.59 -1.53
N ALA A 168 10.54 -13.22 -2.48
CA ALA A 168 9.49 -12.58 -3.24
C ALA A 168 8.39 -13.57 -3.60
N GLY A 169 7.92 -13.55 -4.86
CA GLY A 169 6.94 -14.51 -5.36
C GLY A 169 7.53 -15.88 -5.68
N ASP A 170 8.85 -16.01 -5.68
CA ASP A 170 9.58 -17.28 -5.76
C ASP A 170 9.95 -17.80 -4.36
N GLN A 171 10.54 -19.00 -4.30
CA GLN A 171 10.84 -19.68 -3.04
C GLN A 171 12.33 -19.59 -2.65
N LEU A 172 13.12 -18.74 -3.32
CA LEU A 172 14.52 -18.51 -2.95
C LEU A 172 14.65 -17.58 -1.75
N LYS A 173 15.85 -17.57 -1.16
CA LYS A 173 16.17 -16.78 0.04
C LYS A 173 17.50 -16.07 -0.18
N TYR A 174 17.56 -14.78 0.12
CA TYR A 174 18.75 -13.96 -0.10
C TYR A 174 19.20 -13.29 1.20
N LEU A 175 20.51 -13.38 1.49
CA LEU A 175 21.09 -12.82 2.70
C LEU A 175 20.88 -11.31 2.79
N ILE A 176 21.06 -10.58 1.69
CA ILE A 176 21.00 -9.12 1.66
C ILE A 176 19.61 -8.61 2.06
N THR A 177 18.55 -9.13 1.45
CA THR A 177 17.17 -8.73 1.73
C THR A 177 16.66 -9.28 3.05
N GLY A 178 16.96 -10.55 3.37
CA GLY A 178 16.57 -11.17 4.64
C GLY A 178 17.20 -10.49 5.86
N SER A 179 18.48 -10.11 5.77
CA SER A 179 19.15 -9.35 6.84
C SER A 179 18.61 -7.92 6.97
N TYR A 180 18.29 -7.28 5.84
CA TYR A 180 17.67 -5.95 5.85
C TYR A 180 16.27 -5.97 6.48
N ALA A 181 15.42 -6.92 6.12
CA ALA A 181 14.10 -7.11 6.71
C ALA A 181 14.19 -7.38 8.23
N THR A 182 15.10 -8.27 8.64
CA THR A 182 15.37 -8.56 10.06
C THR A 182 15.78 -7.30 10.82
N GLY A 183 16.74 -6.53 10.28
CA GLY A 183 17.19 -5.29 10.90
C GLY A 183 16.10 -4.23 11.00
N HIS A 184 15.25 -4.10 9.99
CA HIS A 184 14.11 -3.18 10.00
C HIS A 184 13.07 -3.53 11.07
N MET A 185 12.75 -4.82 11.25
CA MET A 185 11.82 -5.24 12.30
C MET A 185 12.38 -4.96 13.70
N LEU A 186 13.66 -5.25 13.94
CA LEU A 186 14.33 -4.93 15.21
C LEU A 186 14.35 -3.42 15.47
N MET A 187 14.72 -2.61 14.47
CA MET A 187 14.75 -1.15 14.58
C MET A 187 13.35 -0.55 14.78
N ALA A 188 12.34 -1.10 14.10
CA ALA A 188 10.95 -0.65 14.25
C ALA A 188 10.46 -0.85 15.68
N TYR A 189 10.77 -2.00 16.29
CA TYR A 189 10.46 -2.24 17.71
C TYR A 189 11.26 -1.32 18.64
N GLU A 190 12.56 -1.11 18.39
CA GLU A 190 13.39 -0.21 19.20
C GLU A 190 12.84 1.22 19.22
N LEU A 191 12.39 1.72 18.07
CA LEU A 191 11.83 3.08 17.94
C LEU A 191 10.39 3.19 18.47
N PHE A 192 9.60 2.12 18.35
CA PHE A 192 8.16 2.15 18.61
C PHE A 192 7.66 0.87 19.32
N PRO A 193 8.14 0.57 20.55
CA PRO A 193 7.87 -0.70 21.22
C PRO A 193 6.38 -0.91 21.54
N ASP A 194 5.64 0.18 21.78
CA ASP A 194 4.21 0.14 22.12
C ASP A 194 3.28 -0.03 20.89
N ARG A 195 3.83 -0.21 19.68
CA ARG A 195 3.05 -0.29 18.43
C ARG A 195 2.77 -1.71 17.97
N PHE A 196 3.35 -2.72 18.60
CA PHE A 196 3.24 -4.11 18.17
C PHE A 196 2.52 -4.94 19.24
N GLY A 197 1.55 -5.74 18.80
CA GLY A 197 0.82 -6.67 19.65
C GLY A 197 1.63 -7.93 19.99
N ASP A 198 1.05 -8.72 20.88
CA ASP A 198 1.42 -10.11 21.17
C ASP A 198 0.13 -10.92 20.96
N ILE A 199 -0.09 -11.38 19.72
CA ILE A 199 -1.36 -11.95 19.25
C ILE A 199 -1.15 -13.41 18.84
N VAL A 200 0.05 -13.74 18.34
CA VAL A 200 0.42 -15.08 17.90
C VAL A 200 1.62 -15.60 18.68
N ASN A 201 1.82 -16.91 18.66
CA ASN A 201 3.00 -17.51 19.26
C ASN A 201 4.20 -17.41 18.29
N ALA A 202 5.36 -17.89 18.72
CA ALA A 202 6.57 -17.90 17.90
C ALA A 202 6.43 -18.63 16.54
N LEU A 203 5.48 -19.56 16.42
CA LEU A 203 5.19 -20.25 15.15
C LEU A 203 4.21 -19.47 14.26
N GLY A 204 3.66 -18.35 14.72
CA GLY A 204 2.67 -17.55 14.02
C GLY A 204 1.24 -18.07 14.16
N GLN A 205 0.98 -19.00 15.09
CA GLN A 205 -0.34 -19.56 15.37
C GLN A 205 -1.08 -18.71 16.42
N PRO A 206 -2.44 -18.73 16.45
CA PRO A 206 -3.20 -17.94 17.42
C PRO A 206 -2.81 -18.24 18.88
N GLY A 207 -2.56 -17.17 19.65
CA GLY A 207 -2.30 -17.24 21.08
C GLY A 207 -0.97 -16.59 21.46
N PRO A 208 -0.96 -15.64 22.41
CA PRO A 208 0.24 -14.89 22.78
C PRO A 208 1.30 -15.78 23.43
N ASN A 209 2.56 -15.38 23.34
CA ASN A 209 3.69 -16.03 24.02
C ASN A 209 4.47 -15.10 24.96
N GLY A 210 4.04 -13.85 25.13
CA GLY A 210 4.71 -12.85 25.95
C GLY A 210 5.82 -12.10 25.22
N ILE A 211 5.92 -12.24 23.90
CA ILE A 211 6.88 -11.56 23.04
C ILE A 211 6.09 -10.79 21.98
N PRO A 212 6.34 -9.48 21.78
CA PRO A 212 5.72 -8.75 20.69
C PRO A 212 5.96 -9.44 19.34
N ASP A 213 4.91 -9.59 18.53
CA ASP A 213 4.90 -10.41 17.32
C ASP A 213 6.02 -9.98 16.32
N VAL A 214 6.37 -8.69 16.29
CA VAL A 214 7.49 -8.16 15.48
C VAL A 214 8.85 -8.75 15.87
N LEU A 215 9.05 -9.04 17.16
CA LEU A 215 10.28 -9.64 17.66
C LEU A 215 10.34 -11.13 17.39
N ASP A 216 9.19 -11.83 17.46
CA ASP A 216 9.11 -13.22 17.02
C ASP A 216 9.42 -13.35 15.53
N GLU A 217 8.90 -12.45 14.71
CA GLU A 217 9.20 -12.42 13.29
C GLU A 217 10.67 -12.05 13.02
N ALA A 218 11.20 -11.02 13.68
CA ALA A 218 12.63 -10.69 13.59
C ALA A 218 13.52 -11.86 14.01
N LYS A 219 13.14 -12.61 15.05
CA LYS A 219 13.85 -13.79 15.51
C LYS A 219 13.84 -14.89 14.44
N TRP A 220 12.73 -15.11 13.73
CA TRP A 220 12.66 -16.07 12.63
C TRP A 220 13.72 -15.80 11.55
N GLY A 221 13.89 -14.53 11.19
CA GLY A 221 14.95 -14.09 10.28
C GLY A 221 16.34 -14.26 10.86
N LEU A 222 16.54 -13.81 12.10
CA LEU A 222 17.83 -13.89 12.77
C LEU A 222 18.32 -15.34 12.95
N ASP A 223 17.44 -16.26 13.30
CA ASP A 223 17.75 -17.69 13.41
C ASP A 223 18.28 -18.25 12.08
N TRP A 224 17.71 -17.83 10.95
CA TRP A 224 18.21 -18.20 9.62
C TRP A 224 19.55 -17.54 9.28
N LEU A 225 19.73 -16.26 9.58
CA LEU A 225 20.99 -15.55 9.37
C LEU A 225 22.16 -16.21 10.14
N LEU A 226 21.91 -16.65 11.37
CA LEU A 226 22.91 -17.33 12.20
C LEU A 226 23.34 -18.68 11.61
N LYS A 227 22.46 -19.40 10.91
CA LYS A 227 22.82 -20.63 10.20
C LYS A 227 23.73 -20.38 9.00
N LEU A 228 23.63 -19.20 8.38
CA LEU A 228 24.42 -18.82 7.23
C LEU A 228 25.75 -18.16 7.58
N HIS A 229 26.00 -17.87 8.86
CA HIS A 229 27.25 -17.28 9.28
C HIS A 229 28.27 -18.40 9.57
N PRO A 230 29.34 -18.53 8.76
CA PRO A 230 30.41 -19.47 9.09
C PRO A 230 31.06 -19.07 10.40
N ALA A 231 31.53 -20.05 11.17
CA ALA A 231 32.38 -19.77 12.33
C ALA A 231 33.61 -18.95 11.89
N PRO A 232 34.15 -18.07 12.75
CA PRO A 232 35.41 -17.39 12.48
C PRO A 232 36.51 -18.40 12.14
N ASP A 233 37.38 -18.00 11.21
CA ASP A 233 38.59 -18.71 10.82
C ASP A 233 39.66 -18.74 11.93
#